data_AF-B0EEY2-F1
#
_entry.id   AF-B0EEY2-F1
#
_cell.length_a   1.000
_cell.length_b   1.000
_cell.length_c   1.000
_cell.angle_alpha   90.00
_cell.angle_beta   90.00
_cell.angle_gamma   90.00
#
_symmetry.space_group_name_H-M   'P 1'
#
loop_
_entity.id
_entity.type
_entity.pdbx_description
1 polymer ?
#
loop_
_entity_poly.entity_id
_entity_poly.type
_entity_poly.pdbx_seq_one_letter_code
_entity_poly.pdbx_strand_id
1 'polypeptide(L)'
;MRIGYNEVVITSTYFNDFINLEIRIKRFQGNMEQFHFNPFPLNAYSRRLFPNIETFHIYNKYGEIFNDGRIFKEININKDRDKYGNTIPPEVKSLESECFYNCVH
;
A
#
# COMPACT_ATOMS: atom_id res chain seq x y z
N MET A 1 -5.75 -25.81 1.49
CA MET A 1 -4.93 -24.59 1.35
C MET A 1 -4.36 -24.27 2.72
N ARG A 2 -3.07 -24.57 2.94
CA ARG A 2 -2.42 -24.34 4.24
C ARG A 2 -1.99 -22.88 4.28
N ILE A 3 -2.75 -22.07 5.01
CA ILE A 3 -2.45 -20.66 5.24
C ILE A 3 -1.28 -20.63 6.22
N GLY A 4 -0.09 -20.30 5.72
CA GLY A 4 1.09 -20.07 6.54
C GLY A 4 0.92 -18.78 7.33
N TYR A 5 1.38 -18.79 8.58
CA TYR A 5 1.30 -17.72 9.57
C TYR A 5 2.02 -16.40 9.21
N ASN A 6 2.26 -16.12 7.93
CA ASN A 6 3.17 -15.06 7.44
C ASN A 6 2.49 -14.00 6.53
N GLU A 7 1.21 -14.12 6.23
CA GLU A 7 0.52 -13.14 5.37
C GLU A 7 -0.31 -12.18 6.23
N VAL A 8 0.33 -11.13 6.72
CA VAL A 8 -0.42 -9.96 7.23
C VAL A 8 -0.96 -9.24 6.00
N VAL A 9 -2.24 -9.46 5.69
CA VAL A 9 -2.97 -8.65 4.71
C VAL A 9 -3.18 -7.27 5.35
N ILE A 10 -2.38 -6.29 4.94
CA ILE A 10 -2.49 -4.92 5.45
C ILE A 10 -3.60 -4.22 4.64
N THR A 11 -4.81 -4.22 5.16
CA THR A 11 -5.90 -3.38 4.63
C THR A 11 -5.87 -2.00 5.32
N SER A 12 -6.44 -0.94 4.72
CA SER A 12 -6.49 0.40 5.35
C SER A 12 -7.08 0.41 6.76
N THR A 13 -7.98 -0.53 7.08
CA THR A 13 -8.54 -0.74 8.42
C THR A 13 -7.51 -1.09 9.49
N TYR A 14 -6.37 -1.68 9.13
CA TYR A 14 -5.29 -2.07 10.04
C TYR A 14 -4.04 -1.19 9.92
N PHE A 15 -4.09 -0.07 9.19
CA PHE A 15 -2.94 0.83 9.03
C PHE A 15 -2.34 1.28 10.37
N ASN A 16 -3.18 1.74 11.30
CA ASN A 16 -2.74 2.13 12.64
C ASN A 16 -2.17 0.95 13.41
N ASP A 17 -2.78 -0.23 13.29
CA ASP A 17 -2.30 -1.43 13.95
C ASP A 17 -0.95 -1.86 13.39
N PHE A 18 -0.74 -1.75 12.08
CA PHE A 18 0.52 -2.08 11.43
C PHE A 18 1.66 -1.14 11.87
N ILE A 19 1.40 0.17 11.96
CA ILE A 19 2.35 1.12 12.54
C ILE A 19 2.61 0.81 14.01
N ASN A 20 1.56 0.52 14.79
CA ASN A 20 1.70 0.18 16.20
C ASN A 20 2.53 -1.09 16.39
N LEU A 21 2.37 -2.11 15.54
CA LEU A 21 3.15 -3.34 15.55
C LEU A 21 4.63 -3.06 15.26
N GLU A 22 4.94 -2.29 14.22
CA GLU A 22 6.31 -1.87 13.86
C GLU A 22 7.00 -1.16 15.02
N ILE A 23 6.33 -0.19 15.65
CA ILE A 23 6.91 0.67 16.68
C ILE A 23 7.00 -0.03 18.03
N ARG A 24 5.99 -0.84 18.40
CA ARG A 24 5.86 -1.40 19.77
C ARG A 24 6.45 -2.80 19.90
N ILE A 25 6.58 -3.55 18.81
CA ILE A 25 7.05 -4.94 18.86
C ILE A 25 8.36 -5.08 18.07
N LYS A 26 9.45 -5.28 18.81
CA LYS A 26 10.82 -5.42 18.26
C LYS A 26 10.95 -6.44 17.12
N ARG A 27 10.15 -7.52 17.14
CA ARG A 27 10.16 -8.55 16.09
C ARG A 27 9.76 -7.99 14.71
N PHE A 28 8.91 -6.97 14.68
CA PHE A 28 8.43 -6.38 13.43
C PHE A 28 9.25 -5.17 12.98
N GLN A 29 10.19 -4.70 13.79
CA GLN A 29 11.02 -3.55 13.46
C GLN A 29 11.86 -3.79 12.18
N GLY A 30 11.85 -2.82 11.28
CA GLY A 30 12.53 -2.86 9.98
C GLY A 30 11.70 -3.49 8.85
N ASN A 31 10.46 -3.91 9.11
CA ASN A 31 9.63 -4.51 8.05
C ASN A 31 9.22 -3.47 7.01
N MET A 32 8.96 -2.24 7.43
CA MET A 32 8.58 -1.14 6.55
C MET A 32 9.68 -0.79 5.52
N GLU A 33 10.95 -1.08 5.84
CA GLU A 33 12.09 -0.84 4.95
C GLU A 33 12.14 -1.81 3.76
N GLN A 34 11.45 -2.95 3.85
CA GLN A 34 11.41 -3.98 2.80
C GLN A 34 10.42 -3.63 1.69
N PHE A 35 9.60 -2.61 1.88
CA PHE A 35 8.62 -2.18 0.90
C PHE A 35 9.26 -1.27 -0.15
N HIS A 36 9.04 -1.60 -1.42
CA HIS A 36 9.40 -0.77 -2.57
C HIS A 36 8.20 0.05 -3.11
N PHE A 37 7.03 -0.10 -2.49
CA PHE A 37 5.83 0.70 -2.74
C PHE A 37 5.05 0.91 -1.45
N ASN A 38 4.25 1.98 -1.35
CA ASN A 38 3.38 2.17 -0.20
C ASN A 38 2.10 1.32 -0.33
N PRO A 39 1.80 0.45 0.66
CA PRO A 39 0.62 -0.41 0.61
C PRO A 39 -0.69 0.31 0.96
N PHE A 40 -0.62 1.53 1.49
CA PHE A 40 -1.77 2.34 1.88
C PHE A 40 -1.48 3.84 1.69
N PRO A 41 -2.49 4.73 1.79
CA PRO A 41 -2.28 6.16 1.71
C PRO A 41 -1.30 6.63 2.80
N LEU A 42 -0.23 7.32 2.39
CA LEU A 42 0.73 7.89 3.32
C LEU A 42 0.34 9.30 3.73
N ASN A 43 0.72 9.65 4.96
CA ASN A 43 0.79 11.04 5.42
C ASN A 43 2.24 11.36 5.82
N ALA A 44 2.51 12.61 6.16
CA ALA A 44 3.85 13.06 6.53
C ALA A 44 4.52 12.25 7.67
N TYR A 45 3.72 11.66 8.58
CA TYR A 45 4.23 10.80 9.64
C TYR A 45 4.56 9.40 9.11
N SER A 46 3.61 8.71 8.47
CA SER A 46 3.83 7.35 7.98
C SER A 46 4.83 7.29 6.84
N ARG A 47 4.96 8.34 6.02
CA ARG A 47 5.99 8.46 4.99
C ARG A 47 7.40 8.20 5.52
N ARG A 48 7.70 8.62 6.75
CA ARG A 48 9.02 8.43 7.38
C ARG A 48 9.33 6.97 7.68
N LEU A 49 8.30 6.14 7.84
CA LEU A 49 8.46 4.71 8.11
C LEU A 49 8.84 3.91 6.86
N PHE A 50 8.61 4.47 5.66
CA PHE A 50 8.84 3.81 4.37
C PHE A 50 10.01 4.46 3.61
N PRO A 51 11.26 4.36 4.07
CA PRO A 51 12.38 5.08 3.46
C PRO A 51 12.73 4.59 2.05
N ASN A 52 12.43 3.33 1.72
CA ASN A 52 12.90 2.66 0.51
C ASN A 52 11.83 2.53 -0.59
N ILE A 53 10.70 3.22 -0.47
CA ILE A 53 9.69 3.17 -1.53
C ILE A 53 10.22 3.83 -2.80
N GLU A 54 10.02 3.12 -3.91
CA GLU A 54 10.44 3.47 -5.25
C GLU A 54 9.24 3.86 -6.10
N THR A 55 8.10 3.20 -5.84
CA THR A 55 6.81 3.48 -6.46
C THR A 55 5.86 4.08 -5.42
N PHE A 56 5.36 5.28 -5.70
CA PHE A 56 4.37 5.96 -4.87
C PHE A 56 2.97 5.76 -5.44
N HIS A 57 2.13 5.05 -4.69
CA HIS A 57 0.72 4.82 -4.96
C HIS A 57 -0.15 5.95 -4.39
N ILE A 58 -0.86 6.64 -5.28
CA ILE A 58 -1.86 7.66 -4.93
C ILE A 58 -3.24 7.03 -4.92
N TYR A 59 -3.78 6.92 -3.71
CA TYR A 59 -5.11 6.37 -3.44
C TYR A 59 -6.21 7.45 -3.41
N ASN A 60 -5.86 8.71 -3.14
CA ASN A 60 -6.81 9.83 -3.07
C ASN A 60 -6.27 11.02 -3.85
N LYS A 61 -7.09 11.59 -4.74
CA LYS A 61 -6.76 12.80 -5.53
C LYS A 61 -6.47 14.03 -4.65
N TYR A 62 -6.91 14.03 -3.40
CA TYR A 62 -6.69 15.10 -2.43
C TYR A 62 -5.68 14.72 -1.34
N GLY A 63 -5.03 13.56 -1.44
CA GLY A 63 -4.02 13.13 -0.49
C GLY A 63 -2.69 13.87 -0.65
N GLU A 64 -1.82 13.76 0.34
CA GLU A 64 -0.45 14.27 0.24
C GLU A 64 0.34 13.53 -0.85
N ILE A 65 1.13 14.27 -1.62
CA ILE A 65 1.98 13.72 -2.69
C ILE A 65 3.44 13.86 -2.26
N PHE A 66 4.19 12.78 -2.38
CA PHE A 66 5.60 12.70 -1.99
C PHE A 66 6.46 12.41 -3.21
N ASN A 67 7.46 13.26 -3.45
CA ASN A 67 8.42 13.15 -4.54
C ASN A 67 9.87 13.13 -4.00
N ASP A 68 10.04 12.61 -2.78
CA ASP A 68 11.29 12.62 -2.02
C ASP A 68 11.93 11.22 -1.92
N GLY A 69 13.20 11.18 -1.52
CA GLY A 69 13.93 9.93 -1.31
C GLY A 69 14.18 9.16 -2.60
N ARG A 70 13.68 7.92 -2.69
CA ARG A 70 13.89 7.00 -3.81
C ARG A 70 12.70 6.88 -4.76
N ILE A 71 11.69 7.72 -4.60
CA ILE A 71 10.48 7.68 -5.44
C ILE A 71 10.83 8.13 -6.85
N PHE A 72 10.73 7.23 -7.82
CA PHE A 72 10.92 7.51 -9.25
C PHE A 72 9.72 7.12 -10.11
N LYS A 73 8.70 6.49 -9.51
CA LYS A 73 7.45 6.12 -10.19
C LYS A 73 6.25 6.54 -9.34
N GLU A 74 5.25 7.14 -9.97
CA GLU A 74 3.97 7.47 -9.34
C GLU A 74 2.84 6.71 -10.06
N ILE A 75 1.93 6.09 -9.32
CA ILE A 75 0.76 5.37 -9.85
C ILE A 75 -0.50 5.92 -9.19
N ASN A 76 -1.44 6.38 -10.00
CA ASN A 76 -2.75 6.83 -9.51
C ASN A 76 -3.76 5.70 -9.64
N ILE A 77 -4.02 5.01 -8.54
CA ILE A 77 -4.85 3.80 -8.49
C ILE A 77 -6.28 4.08 -8.98
N ASN A 78 -6.81 5.27 -8.71
CA ASN A 78 -8.17 5.62 -9.14
C ASN A 78 -8.29 5.81 -10.65
N LYS A 79 -7.22 6.25 -11.33
CA LYS A 79 -7.23 6.42 -12.80
C LYS A 79 -7.17 5.09 -13.53
N ASP A 80 -6.61 4.05 -12.93
CA ASP A 80 -6.53 2.73 -13.55
C ASP A 80 -7.93 2.11 -13.74
N ARG A 81 -8.88 2.39 -12.86
CA ARG A 81 -10.29 1.98 -13.06
C ARG A 81 -10.92 2.66 -14.26
N ASP A 82 -10.63 3.94 -14.49
CA ASP A 82 -11.14 4.68 -15.66
C ASP A 82 -10.51 4.18 -16.97
N LYS A 83 -9.26 3.68 -16.91
CA LYS A 83 -8.52 3.18 -18.07
C LYS A 83 -8.84 1.73 -18.42
N TYR A 84 -8.88 0.84 -17.44
CA TYR A 84 -9.01 -0.61 -17.63
C TYR A 84 -10.41 -1.13 -17.29
N GLY A 85 -11.28 -0.30 -16.71
CA GLY A 85 -12.63 -0.69 -16.33
C GLY A 85 -12.61 -1.85 -15.33
N ASN A 86 -13.27 -2.96 -15.70
CA ASN A 86 -13.31 -4.20 -14.92
C ASN A 86 -12.24 -5.22 -15.37
N THR A 87 -11.40 -4.88 -16.34
CA THR A 87 -10.36 -5.79 -16.85
C THR A 87 -9.10 -5.61 -16.03
N ILE A 88 -8.65 -6.68 -15.37
CA ILE A 88 -7.38 -6.70 -14.63
C ILE A 88 -6.23 -6.75 -15.65
N PRO A 89 -5.32 -5.76 -15.69
CA PRO A 89 -4.16 -5.80 -16.58
C PRO A 89 -3.27 -7.01 -16.28
N PRO A 90 -2.61 -7.61 -17.29
CA PRO A 90 -1.73 -8.77 -17.09
C PRO A 90 -0.49 -8.45 -16.23
N GLU A 91 -0.22 -7.16 -16.02
CA GLU A 91 0.84 -6.61 -15.18
C GLU A 91 0.56 -6.77 -13.68
N VAL A 92 -0.72 -6.89 -13.31
CA VAL A 92 -1.17 -6.93 -11.91
C VAL A 92 -0.86 -8.31 -11.32
N LYS A 93 0.07 -8.34 -10.36
CA LYS A 93 0.52 -9.57 -9.68
C LYS A 93 -0.29 -9.90 -8.43
N SER A 94 -1.01 -8.92 -7.86
CA SER A 94 -1.82 -9.07 -6.65
C SER A 94 -2.98 -8.08 -6.65
N LEU A 95 -4.13 -8.50 -6.13
CA LEU A 95 -5.33 -7.68 -5.92
C LEU A 95 -5.65 -7.67 -4.42
N GLU A 96 -5.78 -6.50 -3.83
CA GLU A 96 -6.08 -6.33 -2.41
C GLU A 96 -7.59 -6.15 -2.19
N SER A 97 -8.06 -6.33 -0.94
CA SER A 97 -9.49 -6.26 -0.62
C SER A 97 -10.15 -4.94 -1.01
N GLU A 98 -9.39 -3.84 -1.04
CA GLU A 98 -9.87 -2.52 -1.43
C GLU A 98 -10.23 -2.44 -2.92
N CYS A 99 -9.66 -3.30 -3.77
CA CYS A 99 -10.11 -3.46 -5.16
C CYS A 99 -11.59 -3.87 -5.24
N PHE A 100 -12.13 -4.48 -4.18
CA PHE A 100 -13.50 -4.99 -4.13
C PHE A 100 -14.43 -4.14 -3.24
N TYR A 101 -13.97 -3.02 -2.67
CA TYR A 101 -14.75 -2.22 -1.71
C TYR A 101 -16.09 -1.72 -2.28
N ASN A 102 -16.14 -1.41 -3.59
CA ASN A 102 -17.35 -0.97 -4.29
C ASN A 102 -18.03 -2.09 -5.10
N CYS A 103 -17.58 -3.33 -4.97
CA CYS A 103 -18.24 -4.47 -5.59
C CYS A 103 -19.42 -4.90 -4.72
N VAL A 104 -20.63 -4.54 -5.13
CA VAL A 104 -21.87 -5.07 -4.53
C VAL A 104 -21.98 -6.54 -4.98
N HIS A 105 -22.12 -7.45 -4.01
CA HIS A 105 -22.32 -8.90 -4.26
C HIS A 105 -23.64 -9.17 -4.99
#